data_AF-A0A0G3Z975-F1
#
_entry.id   AF-A0A0G3Z975-F1
#
_cell.length_a   1.000
_cell.length_b   1.000
_cell.length_c   1.000
_cell.angle_alpha   90.00
_cell.angle_beta   90.00
_cell.angle_gamma   90.00
#
_symmetry.space_group_name_H-M   'P 1'
#
loop_
_entity.id
_entity.type
_entity.pdbx_description
1 polymer ?
#
loop_
_entity_poly.entity_id
_entity_poly.type
_entity_poly.pdbx_seq_one_letter_code
_entity_poly.pdbx_strand_id
1 'polypeptide(L)'
;MNFINILKAVVLFIFYSFISVKGAPTCTDPSNLQTRFNSLNGGVDYRSLFFTEGWTQNTLEADFGQLVYFGIDKAQSSCPSTFLKGSNLPLMVRTSCPWYLEKTPYSAETFPHELYRASTKCTKCIDASGDQKCSPIQQKIQVLKRAGCANGYYKYEVTDTYIPVAFVCEQPREVVNDVQITTARPPADGPEEM
;
A
#
# COMPACT_ATOMS: atom_id res chain seq x y z
N MET A 1 17.21 -53.18 -41.88
CA MET A 1 16.34 -52.53 -40.88
C MET A 1 14.97 -52.36 -41.52
N ASN A 2 13.97 -53.14 -41.10
CA ASN A 2 12.72 -53.32 -41.86
C ASN A 2 11.80 -52.10 -41.73
N PHE A 3 11.11 -51.74 -42.82
CA PHE A 3 10.15 -50.62 -42.92
C PHE A 3 9.12 -50.60 -41.77
N ILE A 4 8.72 -51.78 -41.30
CA ILE A 4 7.79 -51.95 -40.17
C ILE A 4 8.36 -51.38 -38.85
N ASN A 5 9.68 -51.47 -38.63
CA ASN A 5 10.31 -50.93 -37.42
C ASN A 5 10.42 -49.41 -37.46
N ILE A 6 10.58 -48.83 -38.66
CA ILE A 6 10.58 -47.37 -38.86
C ILE A 6 9.16 -46.83 -38.64
N LEU A 7 8.14 -47.51 -39.16
CA LEU A 7 6.74 -47.10 -38.97
C LEU A 7 6.33 -47.13 -37.49
N LYS A 8 6.75 -48.16 -36.74
CA LYS A 8 6.50 -48.23 -35.29
C LYS A 8 7.20 -47.11 -34.52
N ALA A 9 8.44 -46.78 -34.89
CA ALA A 9 9.19 -45.71 -34.25
C ALA A 9 8.54 -44.33 -34.50
N VAL A 10 8.09 -44.07 -35.73
CA VAL A 10 7.40 -42.81 -36.09
C VAL A 10 6.05 -42.68 -35.38
N VAL A 11 5.25 -43.76 -35.32
CA VAL A 11 3.96 -43.74 -34.62
C VAL A 11 4.14 -43.50 -33.11
N LEU A 12 5.14 -44.13 -32.49
CA LEU A 12 5.48 -43.89 -31.08
C LEU A 12 5.93 -42.43 -30.84
N PHE A 13 6.70 -41.85 -31.77
CA PHE A 13 7.17 -40.47 -31.66
C PHE A 13 6.02 -39.45 -31.78
N ILE A 14 5.03 -39.73 -32.63
CA ILE A 14 3.82 -38.91 -32.78
C ILE A 14 2.93 -39.05 -31.53
N PHE A 15 2.75 -40.26 -31.00
CA PHE A 15 1.99 -40.46 -29.75
C PHE A 15 2.65 -39.78 -28.53
N TYR A 16 3.98 -39.73 -28.47
CA TYR A 16 4.71 -39.02 -27.40
C TYR A 16 4.60 -37.49 -27.50
N SER A 17 4.45 -36.93 -28.71
CA SER A 17 4.33 -35.49 -28.91
C SER A 17 2.91 -34.95 -28.69
N PHE A 18 1.90 -35.83 -28.57
CA PHE A 18 0.53 -35.47 -28.20
C PHE A 18 0.23 -35.54 -26.69
N ILE A 19 1.24 -35.71 -25.83
CA ILE A 19 1.06 -35.50 -24.39
C ILE A 19 0.78 -34.01 -24.19
N SER A 20 -0.52 -33.69 -24.15
CA SER A 20 -1.05 -32.39 -23.82
C SER A 20 -0.38 -31.89 -22.55
N VAL A 21 0.48 -30.90 -22.69
CA VAL A 21 0.77 -29.95 -21.61
C VAL A 21 -0.58 -29.29 -21.33
N LYS A 22 -1.35 -29.83 -20.38
CA LYS A 22 -2.42 -29.07 -19.75
C LYS A 22 -1.73 -27.89 -19.09
N GLY A 23 -1.65 -26.77 -19.81
CA GLY A 23 -1.26 -25.50 -19.22
C GLY A 23 -2.03 -25.34 -17.93
N ALA A 24 -1.35 -24.97 -16.85
CA ALA A 24 -1.97 -24.76 -15.56
C ALA A 24 -3.26 -23.95 -15.78
N PRO A 25 -4.40 -24.34 -15.16
CA PRO A 25 -5.64 -23.61 -15.33
C PRO A 25 -5.37 -22.13 -15.02
N THR A 26 -5.47 -21.28 -16.03
CA THR A 26 -5.24 -19.84 -15.89
C THR A 26 -6.44 -19.28 -15.16
N CYS A 27 -6.28 -19.05 -13.87
CA CYS A 27 -7.33 -18.47 -13.05
C CYS A 27 -7.44 -16.98 -13.33
N THR A 28 -8.67 -16.48 -13.28
CA THR A 28 -8.97 -15.07 -13.54
C THR A 28 -9.54 -14.40 -12.30
N ASP A 29 -9.38 -13.08 -12.22
CA ASP A 29 -9.94 -12.30 -11.13
C ASP A 29 -11.47 -12.22 -11.30
N PRO A 30 -12.25 -12.42 -10.23
CA PRO A 30 -13.68 -12.22 -10.29
C PRO A 30 -14.00 -10.73 -10.49
N SER A 31 -15.06 -10.42 -11.25
CA SER A 31 -15.41 -9.03 -11.62
C SER A 31 -15.87 -8.16 -10.44
N ASN A 32 -16.18 -8.75 -9.29
CA ASN A 32 -16.73 -8.07 -8.12
C ASN A 32 -15.68 -7.65 -7.07
N LEU A 33 -14.38 -7.76 -7.36
CA LEU A 33 -13.32 -7.42 -6.39
C LEU A 33 -13.40 -5.98 -5.91
N GLN A 34 -13.68 -5.01 -6.80
CA GLN A 34 -13.82 -3.60 -6.41
C GLN A 34 -14.98 -3.39 -5.44
N THR A 35 -16.16 -3.95 -5.74
CA THR A 35 -17.33 -3.85 -4.86
C THR A 35 -17.06 -4.48 -3.51
N ARG A 36 -16.41 -5.65 -3.48
CA ARG A 36 -16.04 -6.34 -2.25
C ARG A 36 -15.04 -5.53 -1.42
N PHE A 37 -13.99 -5.00 -2.06
CA PHE A 37 -13.01 -4.13 -1.39
C PHE A 37 -13.66 -2.89 -0.78
N ASN A 38 -14.54 -2.21 -1.54
CA ASN A 38 -15.27 -1.04 -1.03
C ASN A 38 -16.13 -1.44 0.17
N SER A 39 -16.87 -2.56 0.10
CA SER A 39 -17.73 -3.01 1.21
C SER A 39 -16.97 -3.32 2.51
N LEU A 40 -15.76 -3.89 2.40
CA LEU A 40 -14.90 -4.19 3.55
C LEU A 40 -14.40 -2.94 4.25
N ASN A 41 -14.15 -1.88 3.48
CA ASN A 41 -13.64 -0.61 3.98
C ASN A 41 -14.78 0.42 4.17
N GLY A 42 -15.99 -0.04 4.53
CA GLY A 42 -17.11 0.85 4.90
C GLY A 42 -17.75 1.62 3.74
N GLY A 43 -17.60 1.15 2.50
CA GLY A 43 -18.04 1.87 1.29
C GLY A 43 -17.16 3.07 0.92
N VAL A 44 -16.09 3.30 1.68
CA VAL A 44 -15.18 4.43 1.54
C VAL A 44 -14.32 4.25 0.29
N ASP A 45 -14.30 5.24 -0.61
CA ASP A 45 -13.26 5.29 -1.64
C ASP A 45 -11.92 5.40 -0.92
N TYR A 46 -11.04 4.42 -1.08
CA TYR A 46 -9.73 4.42 -0.39
C TYR A 46 -8.92 5.70 -0.66
N ARG A 47 -9.22 6.45 -1.74
CA ARG A 47 -8.65 7.78 -1.99
C ARG A 47 -9.03 8.79 -0.91
N SER A 48 -10.23 8.68 -0.35
CA SER A 48 -10.70 9.53 0.76
C SER A 48 -9.90 9.32 2.04
N LEU A 49 -9.14 8.24 2.17
CA LEU A 49 -8.21 8.06 3.30
C LEU A 49 -7.11 9.12 3.33
N PHE A 50 -6.81 9.73 2.17
CA PHE A 50 -5.86 10.83 2.02
C PHE A 50 -6.52 12.22 2.18
N PHE A 51 -7.84 12.23 2.46
CA PHE A 51 -8.64 13.41 2.75
C PHE A 51 -9.30 13.20 4.11
N THR A 52 -8.54 13.36 5.20
CA THR A 52 -9.15 13.24 6.53
C THR A 52 -10.30 14.24 6.67
N GLU A 53 -11.41 13.81 7.27
CA GLU A 53 -12.54 14.69 7.60
C GLU A 53 -12.02 15.91 8.36
N GLY A 54 -12.34 17.11 7.87
CA GLY A 54 -11.81 18.39 8.37
C GLY A 54 -10.79 19.08 7.45
N TRP A 55 -10.22 18.39 6.47
CA TRP A 55 -9.38 19.01 5.42
C TRP A 55 -10.21 19.73 4.36
N THR A 56 -11.48 19.34 4.21
CA THR A 56 -12.43 19.94 3.27
C THR A 56 -12.89 21.35 3.66
N GLN A 57 -12.63 21.79 4.90
CA GLN A 57 -13.05 23.13 5.35
C GLN A 57 -11.93 24.18 5.35
N ASN A 58 -10.67 23.82 5.03
CA ASN A 58 -9.57 24.79 5.01
C ASN A 58 -8.78 24.75 3.69
N THR A 59 -9.29 25.55 2.75
CA THR A 59 -8.54 26.29 1.73
C THR A 59 -7.59 25.50 0.83
N LEU A 60 -8.06 24.42 0.21
CA LEU A 60 -8.00 24.17 -1.24
C LEU A 60 -8.87 22.95 -1.53
N GLU A 61 -9.85 23.11 -2.41
CA GLU A 61 -10.53 21.99 -3.07
C GLU A 61 -9.57 21.28 -4.05
N ALA A 62 -8.38 20.90 -3.57
CA ALA A 62 -7.46 20.14 -4.38
C ALA A 62 -8.07 18.74 -4.54
N ASP A 63 -8.56 18.44 -5.75
CA ASP A 63 -8.99 17.10 -6.08
C ASP A 63 -7.79 16.13 -5.95
N PHE A 64 -8.09 14.83 -5.86
CA PHE A 64 -7.06 13.82 -5.65
C PHE A 64 -6.01 13.80 -6.77
N GLY A 65 -6.40 14.12 -8.00
CA GLY A 65 -5.49 14.24 -9.12
C GLY A 65 -4.48 15.37 -8.91
N GLN A 66 -4.91 16.50 -8.38
CA GLN A 66 -4.02 17.62 -8.04
C GLN A 66 -3.02 17.23 -6.95
N LEU A 67 -3.46 16.57 -5.88
CA LEU A 67 -2.56 16.11 -4.82
C LEU A 67 -1.50 15.14 -5.34
N VAL A 68 -1.89 14.23 -6.24
CA VAL A 68 -0.96 13.31 -6.91
C VAL A 68 0.00 14.07 -7.82
N TYR A 69 -0.48 15.06 -8.58
CA TYR A 69 0.35 15.88 -9.46
C TYR A 69 1.41 16.67 -8.69
N PHE A 70 1.01 17.37 -7.61
CA PHE A 70 1.95 18.02 -6.69
C PHE A 70 2.96 17.02 -6.12
N GLY A 71 2.49 15.80 -5.86
CA GLY A 71 3.33 14.72 -5.37
C GLY A 71 4.45 14.31 -6.32
N ILE A 72 4.25 14.38 -7.65
CA ILE A 72 5.27 14.01 -8.65
C ILE A 72 6.46 14.97 -8.60
N ASP A 73 6.20 16.28 -8.58
CA ASP A 73 7.24 17.31 -8.46
C ASP A 73 8.01 17.16 -7.14
N LYS A 74 7.27 16.97 -6.04
CA LYS A 74 7.88 16.87 -4.70
C LYS A 74 8.61 15.55 -4.47
N ALA A 75 8.19 14.46 -5.11
CA ALA A 75 8.89 13.18 -5.08
C ALA A 75 10.30 13.25 -5.67
N GLN A 76 10.55 14.19 -6.59
CA GLN A 76 11.85 14.42 -7.22
C GLN A 76 12.71 15.45 -6.48
N SER A 77 12.11 16.22 -5.56
CA SER A 77 12.81 17.24 -4.77
C SER A 77 13.49 16.67 -3.52
N SER A 78 14.47 17.40 -2.99
CA SER A 78 15.00 17.15 -1.64
C SER A 78 14.02 17.61 -0.56
N CYS A 79 14.20 17.15 0.68
CA CYS A 79 13.47 17.73 1.82
C CYS A 79 13.70 19.26 1.85
N PRO A 80 12.65 20.09 1.95
CA PRO A 80 12.83 21.53 1.98
C PRO A 80 13.53 21.98 3.26
N SER A 81 14.42 22.97 3.16
CA SER A 81 15.15 23.51 4.31
C SER A 81 14.33 24.46 5.16
N THR A 82 13.22 25.00 4.63
CA THR A 82 12.35 25.96 5.31
C THR A 82 10.89 25.68 4.97
N PHE A 83 9.97 26.12 5.82
CA PHE A 83 8.54 26.01 5.55
C PHE A 83 8.13 26.69 4.24
N LEU A 84 7.34 25.99 3.44
CA LEU A 84 6.67 26.59 2.30
C LEU A 84 5.52 27.47 2.80
N LYS A 85 5.60 28.77 2.46
CA LYS A 85 4.59 29.77 2.82
C LYS A 85 3.59 29.92 1.69
N GLY A 86 2.31 30.01 2.03
CA GLY A 86 1.22 30.24 1.08
C GLY A 86 -0.04 29.52 1.51
N SER A 87 -1.14 30.26 1.70
CA SER A 87 -2.45 29.68 1.99
C SER A 87 -2.97 28.80 0.86
N ASN A 88 -2.49 29.03 -0.36
CA ASN A 88 -2.93 28.37 -1.60
C ASN A 88 -2.14 27.09 -1.91
N LEU A 89 -1.35 26.58 -0.96
CA LEU A 89 -0.68 25.29 -1.10
C LEU A 89 -1.39 24.23 -0.24
N PRO A 90 -1.49 22.97 -0.71
CA PRO A 90 -2.07 21.88 0.08
C PRO A 90 -1.31 21.69 1.39
N LEU A 91 -2.01 21.23 2.44
CA LEU A 91 -1.39 21.06 3.75
C LEU A 91 -0.21 20.06 3.71
N MET A 92 -0.26 19.02 2.87
CA MET A 92 0.83 18.04 2.67
C MET A 92 2.20 18.67 2.36
N VAL A 93 2.27 19.88 1.79
CA VAL A 93 3.54 20.56 1.47
C VAL A 93 3.89 21.69 2.46
N ARG A 94 2.98 22.05 3.36
CA ARG A 94 3.12 23.17 4.31
C ARG A 94 3.42 22.73 5.75
N THR A 95 3.31 21.44 6.05
CA THR A 95 3.65 20.90 7.37
C THR A 95 5.17 20.92 7.64
N SER A 96 5.55 20.73 8.90
CA SER A 96 6.95 20.49 9.29
C SER A 96 7.50 19.15 8.82
N CYS A 97 6.62 18.24 8.39
CA CYS A 97 6.99 16.98 7.77
C CYS A 97 6.23 16.81 6.46
N PRO A 98 6.65 17.50 5.39
CA PRO A 98 5.96 17.44 4.12
C PRO A 98 5.91 16.01 3.57
N TRP A 99 4.84 15.68 2.89
CA TRP A 99 4.70 14.41 2.19
C TRP A 99 4.09 14.60 0.81
N TYR A 100 4.22 13.58 -0.01
CA TYR A 100 3.62 13.46 -1.32
C TYR A 100 2.83 12.15 -1.43
N LEU A 101 1.81 12.15 -2.28
CA LEU A 101 1.08 10.94 -2.62
C LEU A 101 1.75 10.29 -3.83
N GLU A 102 2.06 9.01 -3.71
CA GLU A 102 2.54 8.20 -4.81
C GLU A 102 1.69 6.96 -4.98
N LYS A 103 1.38 6.63 -6.24
CA LYS A 103 0.76 5.35 -6.59
C LYS A 103 1.86 4.31 -6.71
N THR A 104 1.76 3.24 -5.96
CA THR A 104 2.78 2.19 -5.94
C THR A 104 2.17 0.81 -6.12
N PRO A 105 2.83 -0.09 -6.86
CA PRO A 105 2.48 -1.50 -6.86
C PRO A 105 2.51 -2.03 -5.43
N TYR A 106 1.43 -2.67 -5.00
CA TYR A 106 1.35 -3.30 -3.69
C TYR A 106 1.67 -4.79 -3.79
N SER A 107 0.87 -5.55 -4.54
CA SER A 107 1.19 -6.93 -4.93
C SER A 107 0.28 -7.42 -6.05
N ALA A 108 0.84 -8.21 -6.97
CA ALA A 108 0.08 -8.91 -7.99
C ALA A 108 -0.89 -9.96 -7.40
N GLU A 109 -0.69 -10.37 -6.14
CA GLU A 109 -1.52 -11.35 -5.44
C GLU A 109 -2.61 -10.71 -4.57
N THR A 110 -2.71 -9.38 -4.55
CA THR A 110 -3.68 -8.66 -3.72
C THR A 110 -4.52 -7.71 -4.55
N PHE A 111 -5.78 -7.53 -4.17
CA PHE A 111 -6.63 -6.47 -4.70
C PHE A 111 -6.86 -5.38 -3.62
N PRO A 112 -6.68 -4.09 -3.97
CA PRO A 112 -6.19 -3.61 -5.26
C PRO A 112 -4.70 -3.95 -5.47
N HIS A 113 -4.29 -4.13 -6.72
CA HIS A 113 -2.90 -4.44 -7.08
C HIS A 113 -1.95 -3.26 -6.87
N GLU A 114 -2.51 -2.05 -6.87
CA GLU A 114 -1.80 -0.80 -6.66
C GLU A 114 -2.55 -0.01 -5.59
N LEU A 115 -1.79 0.68 -4.74
CA LEU A 115 -2.32 1.56 -3.71
C LEU A 115 -1.60 2.90 -3.80
N TYR A 116 -2.32 3.95 -3.46
CA TYR A 116 -1.69 5.21 -3.11
C TYR A 116 -1.13 5.11 -1.70
N ARG A 117 -0.03 5.82 -1.46
CA ARG A 117 0.56 5.96 -0.14
C ARG A 117 1.17 7.35 0.00
N ALA A 118 1.15 7.87 1.22
CA ALA A 118 1.94 9.04 1.58
C ALA A 118 3.40 8.64 1.74
N SER A 119 4.29 9.45 1.19
CA SER A 119 5.73 9.28 1.28
C SER A 119 6.40 10.62 1.57
N THR A 120 7.53 10.60 2.27
CA THR A 120 8.31 11.81 2.58
C THR A 120 9.77 11.64 2.19
N LYS A 121 10.44 12.75 1.86
CA LYS A 121 11.90 12.84 1.76
C LYS A 121 12.56 13.34 3.04
N CYS A 122 11.76 13.82 4.00
CA CYS A 122 12.25 14.39 5.23
C CYS A 122 12.42 13.29 6.29
N THR A 123 13.62 13.18 6.84
CA THR A 123 13.88 12.31 8.00
C THR A 123 13.66 13.05 9.31
N LYS A 124 14.00 14.35 9.34
CA LYS A 124 13.76 15.28 10.44
C LYS A 124 12.67 16.28 10.09
N CYS A 125 12.04 16.84 11.11
CA CYS A 125 11.10 17.93 10.89
C CYS A 125 11.85 19.18 10.42
N ILE A 126 11.22 19.93 9.53
CA ILE A 126 11.67 21.28 9.14
C ILE A 126 11.68 22.14 10.40
N ASP A 127 12.78 22.87 10.59
CA ASP A 127 13.07 23.69 11.76
C ASP A 127 13.03 22.94 13.11
N ALA A 128 13.31 21.62 13.10
CA ALA A 128 13.49 20.86 14.34
C ALA A 128 14.65 21.43 15.18
N SER A 129 14.37 21.73 16.46
CA SER A 129 15.37 22.17 17.43
C SER A 129 16.08 21.03 18.16
N GLY A 130 15.67 19.77 17.91
CA GLY A 130 16.23 18.59 18.55
C GLY A 130 16.06 17.33 17.68
N ASP A 131 15.73 16.21 18.31
CA ASP A 131 15.65 14.90 17.66
C ASP A 131 14.28 14.59 17.03
N GLN A 132 13.44 15.61 16.82
CA GLN A 132 12.13 15.40 16.21
C GLN A 132 12.28 14.86 14.78
N LYS A 133 11.51 13.81 14.48
CA LYS A 133 11.59 13.06 13.22
C LYS A 133 10.24 13.06 12.52
N CYS A 134 10.28 12.87 11.20
CA CYS A 134 9.06 12.67 10.45
C CYS A 134 8.63 11.21 10.52
N SER A 135 7.41 11.00 11.01
CA SER A 135 6.83 9.66 11.17
C SER A 135 5.48 9.56 10.47
N PRO A 136 5.17 8.39 9.87
CA PRO A 136 3.93 8.21 9.14
C PRO A 136 2.74 8.07 10.09
N ILE A 137 1.63 8.73 9.77
CA ILE A 137 0.32 8.33 10.27
C ILE A 137 -0.15 7.17 9.41
N GLN A 138 -0.40 6.03 10.04
CA GLN A 138 -0.86 4.82 9.36
C GLN A 138 -2.37 4.62 9.53
N GLN A 139 -3.04 4.31 8.42
CA GLN A 139 -4.43 3.91 8.41
C GLN A 139 -4.51 2.40 8.15
N LYS A 140 -5.27 1.70 8.99
CA LYS A 140 -5.60 0.29 8.76
C LYS A 140 -6.65 0.17 7.65
N ILE A 141 -6.39 -0.66 6.66
CA ILE A 141 -7.34 -1.03 5.60
C ILE A 141 -7.38 -2.54 5.41
N GLN A 142 -8.45 -3.02 4.78
CA GLN A 142 -8.60 -4.42 4.42
C GLN A 142 -8.38 -4.62 2.92
N VAL A 143 -7.42 -5.49 2.57
CA VAL A 143 -7.14 -5.90 1.19
C VAL A 143 -7.60 -7.34 0.97
N LEU A 144 -7.80 -7.69 -0.29
CA LEU A 144 -8.17 -9.04 -0.70
C LEU A 144 -6.92 -9.76 -1.21
N LYS A 145 -6.43 -10.80 -0.51
CA LYS A 145 -5.26 -11.58 -0.94
C LYS A 145 -5.68 -12.89 -1.60
N ARG A 146 -5.07 -13.25 -2.72
CA ARG A 146 -5.30 -14.53 -3.41
C ARG A 146 -4.94 -15.69 -2.49
N ALA A 147 -5.85 -16.65 -2.36
CA ALA A 147 -5.74 -17.83 -1.49
C ALA A 147 -5.84 -19.15 -2.25
N GLY A 148 -6.03 -19.10 -3.57
CA GLY A 148 -6.11 -20.29 -4.41
C GLY A 148 -7.01 -20.04 -5.61
N CYS A 149 -7.41 -21.13 -6.28
CA CYS A 149 -8.27 -21.07 -7.44
C CYS A 149 -9.32 -22.17 -7.41
N ALA A 150 -10.55 -21.83 -7.79
CA ALA A 150 -11.61 -22.79 -8.01
C ALA A 150 -12.51 -22.34 -9.16
N ASN A 151 -12.97 -23.29 -9.96
CA ASN A 151 -13.88 -23.05 -11.09
C ASN A 151 -13.38 -21.96 -12.06
N GLY A 152 -12.06 -21.87 -12.26
CA GLY A 152 -11.44 -20.88 -13.15
C GLY A 152 -11.26 -19.47 -12.56
N TYR A 153 -11.63 -19.25 -11.29
CA TYR A 153 -11.51 -17.96 -10.61
C TYR A 153 -10.58 -18.03 -9.41
N TYR A 154 -9.82 -16.96 -9.18
CA TYR A 154 -9.08 -16.81 -7.94
C TYR A 154 -10.01 -16.65 -6.75
N LYS A 155 -9.72 -17.37 -5.67
CA LYS A 155 -10.30 -17.16 -4.35
C LYS A 155 -9.50 -16.12 -3.60
N TYR A 156 -10.20 -15.32 -2.80
CA TYR A 156 -9.60 -14.22 -2.04
C TYR A 156 -10.00 -14.25 -0.57
N GLU A 157 -9.00 -14.14 0.29
CA GLU A 157 -9.13 -13.95 1.73
C GLU A 157 -8.93 -12.48 2.08
N VAL A 158 -9.52 -12.05 3.20
CA VAL A 158 -9.37 -10.69 3.70
C VAL A 158 -8.12 -10.61 4.55
N THR A 159 -7.31 -9.58 4.36
CA THR A 159 -6.10 -9.35 5.15
C THR A 159 -5.99 -7.88 5.49
N ASP A 160 -5.62 -7.59 6.73
CA ASP A 160 -5.36 -6.23 7.17
C ASP A 160 -4.01 -5.75 6.66
N THR A 161 -3.93 -4.48 6.27
CA THR A 161 -2.66 -3.79 5.99
C THR A 161 -2.70 -2.35 6.47
N TYR A 162 -1.53 -1.76 6.68
CA TYR A 162 -1.37 -0.40 7.18
C TYR A 162 -0.74 0.46 6.10
N ILE A 163 -1.47 1.49 5.67
CA ILE A 163 -1.03 2.41 4.62
C ILE A 163 -0.70 3.75 5.27
N PRO A 164 0.49 4.33 5.01
CA PRO A 164 0.78 5.68 5.45
C PRO A 164 -0.11 6.66 4.68
N VAL A 165 -0.88 7.47 5.40
CA VAL A 165 -1.83 8.45 4.82
C VAL A 165 -1.35 9.90 4.97
N ALA A 166 -0.48 10.16 5.93
CA ALA A 166 0.13 11.46 6.18
C ALA A 166 1.45 11.31 6.94
N PHE A 167 2.16 12.41 7.15
CA PHE A 167 3.34 12.46 8.02
C PHE A 167 3.19 13.56 9.07
N VAL A 168 3.72 13.28 10.26
CA VAL A 168 3.74 14.21 11.38
C VAL A 168 5.14 14.33 11.95
N CYS A 169 5.38 15.46 12.60
CA CYS A 169 6.58 15.66 13.40
C CYS A 169 6.39 14.98 14.75
N GLU A 170 7.12 13.89 14.96
CA GLU A 170 7.09 13.10 16.18
C GLU A 170 8.28 13.48 17.07
N GLN A 171 8.00 13.71 18.35
CA GLN A 171 9.05 13.79 19.36
C GLN A 171 9.37 12.38 19.86
N PRO A 172 10.61 11.90 19.72
CA PRO A 172 10.96 10.50 20.00
C PRO A 172 10.88 10.11 21.49
N ARG A 173 10.68 11.07 22.40
CA ARG A 173 10.52 10.84 23.84
C ARG A 173 9.41 11.72 24.37
N GLU A 174 8.49 11.13 25.12
CA GLU A 174 7.57 11.90 25.94
C GLU A 174 8.36 12.41 27.15
N VAL A 175 8.42 13.74 27.30
CA VAL A 175 9.01 14.38 28.47
C VAL A 175 7.86 14.94 29.27
N VAL A 176 7.48 14.26 30.35
CA VAL A 176 6.51 14.77 31.33
C VAL A 176 7.29 15.22 32.54
N ASN A 177 7.27 16.53 32.85
CA ASN A 177 7.97 17.11 34.00
C ASN A 177 9.46 16.70 34.09
N ASP A 178 10.20 16.83 32.98
CA ASP A 178 11.62 16.44 32.86
C ASP A 178 11.95 14.95 33.08
N VAL A 179 10.92 14.10 33.26
CA VAL A 179 11.07 12.65 33.32
C VAL A 179 10.85 12.07 31.93
N GLN A 180 11.84 11.33 31.43
CA GLN A 180 11.74 10.62 30.16
C GLN A 180 10.86 9.37 30.35
N ILE A 181 9.67 9.37 29.75
CA ILE A 181 8.84 8.16 29.69
C ILE A 181 9.30 7.38 28.46
N THR A 182 10.17 6.38 28.66
CA THR A 182 10.41 5.37 27.64
C THR A 182 9.21 4.43 27.63
N THR A 183 8.44 4.42 26.54
CA THR A 183 7.43 3.38 26.29
C THR A 183 8.15 2.04 26.14
N ALA A 184 8.34 1.34 27.26
CA ALA A 184 8.62 -0.07 27.24
C ALA A 184 7.43 -0.75 26.56
N ARG A 185 7.69 -1.45 25.45
CA ARG A 185 6.74 -2.38 24.84
C ARG A 185 6.20 -3.27 25.96
N PRO A 186 4.88 -3.36 26.20
CA PRO A 186 4.36 -4.31 27.16
C PRO A 186 4.87 -5.71 26.75
N PRO A 187 5.44 -6.50 27.67
CA PRO A 187 5.73 -7.90 27.36
C PRO A 187 4.43 -8.55 26.88
N ALA A 188 4.55 -9.37 25.84
CA ALA A 188 3.46 -10.22 25.40
C ALA A 188 3.22 -11.27 26.49
N ASP A 189 2.38 -10.95 27.46
CA ASP A 189 1.88 -11.95 28.41
C ASP A 189 1.03 -12.92 27.61
N GLY A 190 1.58 -14.14 27.50
CA GLY A 190 0.90 -15.31 26.97
C GLY A 190 -0.24 -15.77 27.87
N PRO A 191 -1.01 -16.77 27.42
CA PRO A 191 -2.20 -17.20 28.13
C PRO A 191 -1.81 -17.87 29.45
N GLU A 192 -2.47 -17.43 30.52
CA GLU A 192 -2.52 -18.11 31.81
C GLU A 192 -3.33 -19.42 31.61
N GLU A 193 -2.61 -20.53 31.43
CA GLU A 193 -3.17 -21.88 31.53
C GLU A 193 -3.04 -22.38 32.98
N MET A 194 -4.21 -22.64 33.58
CA MET A 194 -4.56 -23.52 34.72
C MET A 194 -3.89 -23.31 36.08
#